data_AF-H5V4U1-F1
#
_entry.id   AF-H5V4U1-F1
#
_cell.length_a   1.000
_cell.length_b   1.000
_cell.length_c   1.000
_cell.angle_alpha   90.00
_cell.angle_beta   90.00
_cell.angle_gamma   90.00
#
_symmetry.space_group_name_H-M   'P 1'
#
loop_
_entity.id
_entity.type
_entity.pdbx_description
1 polymer ?
#
loop_
_entity_poly.entity_id
_entity_poly.type
_entity_poly.pdbx_seq_one_letter_code
_entity_poly.pdbx_strand_id
1 'polypeptide(L)'
;MNNMEAIPRILINNNPSLYSFAFQVIGVQEQPVQRSINVSIDSVYHADKKEFEKKLDALIQNVKDMQISTVFLQTYVTPAANEPVREVYFPNRWLPVRADLFNRIAWQLQTRAGVRVYASMPVTNWDFTGDKPSAKRAGANDWQKIHDVYKDLSANNVFHGILLLAQKDREELERKYAALTSSLVKTVKATRGYSVKTAWQIIAEPGLNPGTDATLSEKINEVVGDYDLTVVTVDPHTHKLSKKESEAWLKTISNQVAHHPASQSKLLIQLEMPNVADGENNLAAFYDVTNSMRLLQLNGVRNYGYSPGSTVIDARQVPIIAPNFSINWYPENA
;
A
#
# COMPACT_ATOMS: atom_id res chain seq x y z
N MET A 1 8.62 13.78 22.47
CA MET A 1 9.00 12.60 23.28
C MET A 1 10.17 11.92 22.59
N ASN A 2 11.27 11.70 23.30
CA ASN A 2 12.43 10.97 22.78
C ASN A 2 12.07 9.49 22.63
N ASN A 3 11.89 9.01 21.40
CA ASN A 3 11.69 7.59 21.13
C ASN A 3 13.04 6.87 21.23
N MET A 4 13.35 6.33 22.40
CA MET A 4 14.60 5.58 22.65
C MET A 4 14.53 4.12 22.18
N GLU A 5 13.36 3.64 21.75
CA GLU A 5 13.16 2.26 21.30
C GLU A 5 13.68 2.04 19.86
N ALA A 6 13.80 3.09 19.06
CA ALA A 6 14.37 3.06 17.73
C ALA A 6 15.09 4.38 17.40
N ILE A 7 16.42 4.37 17.43
CA ILE A 7 17.25 5.55 17.19
C ILE A 7 17.71 5.55 15.72
N PRO A 8 17.24 6.48 14.86
CA PRO A 8 17.70 6.59 13.48
C PRO A 8 19.16 7.02 13.45
N ARG A 9 19.93 6.48 12.48
CA ARG A 9 21.33 6.81 12.27
C ARG A 9 21.58 7.07 10.80
N ILE A 10 22.39 8.09 10.48
CA ILE A 10 22.90 8.31 9.13
C ILE A 10 23.98 7.25 8.88
N LEU A 11 23.79 6.42 7.85
CA LEU A 11 24.83 5.51 7.39
C LEU A 11 25.70 6.25 6.37
N ILE A 12 26.94 6.57 6.76
CA ILE A 12 27.94 7.11 5.85
C ILE A 12 28.53 5.93 5.06
N ASN A 13 28.37 5.93 3.73
CA ASN A 13 28.83 4.84 2.87
C ASN A 13 29.65 5.35 1.68
N ASN A 14 30.45 4.45 1.08
CA ASN A 14 31.18 4.65 -0.19
C ASN A 14 32.07 5.91 -0.27
N ASN A 15 32.67 6.36 0.84
CA ASN A 15 33.55 7.54 0.90
C ASN A 15 32.92 8.77 0.23
N PRO A 16 31.85 9.36 0.81
CA PRO A 16 31.10 10.41 0.15
C PRO A 16 31.95 11.67 0.00
N SER A 17 31.66 12.44 -1.05
CA SER A 17 32.18 13.81 -1.16
C SER A 17 31.66 14.67 0.00
N LEU A 18 32.35 15.77 0.32
CA LEU A 18 31.87 16.73 1.32
C LEU A 18 30.46 17.25 0.98
N TYR A 19 30.18 17.49 -0.30
CA TYR A 19 28.85 17.90 -0.76
C TYR A 19 27.79 16.83 -0.49
N SER A 20 28.06 15.57 -0.88
CA SER A 20 27.15 14.45 -0.65
C SER A 20 26.91 14.21 0.84
N PHE A 21 27.95 14.31 1.67
CA PHE A 21 27.84 14.22 3.13
C PHE A 21 27.00 15.36 3.72
N ALA A 22 27.28 16.61 3.32
CA ALA A 22 26.51 17.76 3.77
C ALA A 22 25.03 17.62 3.40
N PHE A 23 24.72 17.17 2.19
CA PHE A 23 23.34 16.91 1.76
C PHE A 23 22.68 15.80 2.58
N GLN A 24 23.40 14.72 2.90
CA GLN A 24 22.89 13.65 3.78
C GLN A 24 22.58 14.16 5.19
N VAL A 25 23.41 15.04 5.75
CA VAL A 25 23.22 15.59 7.12
C VAL A 25 22.12 16.65 7.15
N ILE A 26 22.10 17.57 6.18
CA ILE A 26 21.09 18.62 6.06
C ILE A 26 19.71 18.00 5.77
N GLY A 27 19.67 17.02 4.88
CA GLY A 27 18.45 16.34 4.45
C GLY A 27 17.84 15.41 5.49
N VAL A 28 18.44 15.19 6.67
CA VAL A 28 17.88 14.32 7.72
C VAL A 28 16.48 14.73 8.15
N GLN A 29 16.17 16.03 8.09
CA GLN A 29 14.86 16.54 8.45
C GLN A 29 13.88 16.58 7.27
N GLU A 30 14.35 16.36 6.04
CA GLU A 30 13.46 16.31 4.88
C GLU A 30 12.61 15.05 4.92
N GLN A 31 11.30 15.25 4.78
CA GLN A 31 10.36 14.14 4.64
C GLN A 31 10.47 13.62 3.20
N PRO A 32 10.91 12.38 2.95
CA PRO A 32 11.05 11.90 1.58
C PRO A 32 9.68 11.77 0.91
N VAL A 33 9.61 12.13 -0.37
CA VAL A 33 8.40 11.95 -1.18
C VAL A 33 8.05 10.46 -1.23
N GLN A 34 6.78 10.16 -0.99
CA GLN A 34 6.29 8.79 -1.07
C GLN A 34 5.59 8.52 -2.41
N ARG A 35 6.13 7.52 -3.09
CA ARG A 35 5.62 6.90 -4.32
C ARG A 35 5.40 5.43 -4.03
N SER A 36 4.15 4.99 -4.04
CA SER A 36 3.79 3.62 -3.67
C SER A 36 3.03 2.88 -4.75
N ILE A 37 3.31 1.59 -4.90
CA ILE A 37 2.46 0.70 -5.69
C ILE A 37 1.88 -0.39 -4.79
N ASN A 38 0.66 -0.83 -5.10
CA ASN A 38 0.17 -2.08 -4.55
C ASN A 38 0.59 -3.22 -5.46
N VAL A 39 1.07 -4.31 -4.86
CA VAL A 39 1.44 -5.52 -5.59
C VAL A 39 0.66 -6.68 -5.00
N SER A 40 -0.17 -7.28 -5.84
CA SER A 40 -0.79 -8.56 -5.54
C SER A 40 0.21 -9.69 -5.80
N ILE A 41 0.39 -10.60 -4.84
CA ILE A 41 1.18 -11.81 -5.09
C ILE A 41 0.45 -12.73 -6.08
N ASP A 42 -0.89 -12.64 -6.21
CA ASP A 42 -1.66 -13.43 -7.16
C ASP A 42 -1.22 -13.17 -8.62
N SER A 43 -0.86 -11.93 -8.96
CA SER A 43 -0.43 -11.58 -10.33
C SER A 43 0.95 -12.14 -10.69
N VAL A 44 1.81 -12.33 -9.68
CA VAL A 44 3.16 -12.89 -9.80
C VAL A 44 3.16 -14.42 -9.69
N TYR A 45 2.24 -14.98 -8.89
CA TYR A 45 2.16 -16.41 -8.63
C TYR A 45 1.97 -17.22 -9.90
N HIS A 46 2.62 -18.39 -9.93
CA HIS A 46 2.44 -19.41 -10.94
C HIS A 46 2.85 -20.79 -10.38
N ALA A 47 2.16 -21.85 -10.79
CA ALA A 47 2.47 -23.22 -10.35
C ALA A 47 3.80 -23.73 -10.93
N ASP A 48 4.09 -23.41 -12.20
CA ASP A 48 5.42 -23.61 -12.78
C ASP A 48 6.41 -22.61 -12.17
N LYS A 49 7.45 -23.15 -11.51
CA LYS A 49 8.51 -22.39 -10.89
C LYS A 49 9.23 -21.46 -11.88
N LYS A 50 9.50 -21.88 -13.12
CA LYS A 50 10.21 -21.06 -14.10
C LYS A 50 9.43 -19.82 -14.48
N GLU A 51 8.12 -19.96 -14.67
CA GLU A 51 7.23 -18.82 -14.94
C GLU A 51 7.11 -17.90 -13.73
N PHE A 52 7.06 -18.46 -12.51
CA PHE A 52 7.11 -17.65 -11.28
C PHE A 52 8.41 -16.84 -11.20
N GLU A 53 9.58 -17.46 -11.43
CA GLU A 53 10.87 -16.76 -11.41
C GLU A 53 10.90 -15.61 -12.43
N LYS A 54 10.44 -15.88 -13.67
CA LYS A 54 10.36 -14.88 -14.73
C LYS A 54 9.47 -13.69 -14.35
N LYS A 55 8.29 -13.95 -13.79
CA LYS A 55 7.37 -12.91 -13.33
C LYS A 55 7.95 -12.12 -12.16
N LEU A 56 8.61 -12.78 -11.22
CA LEU A 56 9.25 -12.14 -10.07
C LEU A 56 10.39 -11.23 -10.52
N ASP A 57 11.28 -11.70 -11.39
CA ASP A 57 12.37 -10.89 -11.93
C ASP A 57 11.85 -9.68 -12.71
N ALA A 58 10.81 -9.86 -13.53
CA ALA A 58 10.16 -8.76 -14.23
C ALA A 58 9.58 -7.72 -13.26
N LEU A 59 8.85 -8.15 -12.23
CA LEU A 59 8.33 -7.25 -11.20
C LEU A 59 9.45 -6.44 -10.54
N ILE A 60 10.52 -7.10 -10.10
CA ILE A 60 11.64 -6.43 -9.41
C ILE A 60 12.30 -5.41 -10.31
N GLN A 61 12.54 -5.78 -11.57
CA GLN A 61 13.16 -4.90 -12.55
C GLN A 61 12.26 -3.69 -12.83
N ASN A 62 10.96 -3.90 -13.05
CA ASN A 62 10.02 -2.80 -13.28
C ASN A 62 9.93 -1.86 -12.07
N VAL A 63 9.91 -2.38 -10.84
CA VAL A 63 9.91 -1.56 -9.62
C VAL A 63 11.19 -0.74 -9.49
N LYS A 64 12.34 -1.35 -9.81
CA LYS A 64 13.63 -0.68 -9.81
C LYS A 64 13.66 0.46 -10.85
N ASP A 65 13.19 0.19 -12.06
CA ASP A 65 13.20 1.15 -13.17
C ASP A 65 12.20 2.29 -12.95
N MET A 66 11.07 2.03 -12.27
CA MET A 66 10.15 3.08 -11.83
C MET A 66 10.73 3.96 -10.72
N GLN A 67 11.81 3.56 -10.04
CA GLN A 67 12.47 4.32 -8.96
C GLN A 67 11.47 4.89 -7.94
N ILE A 68 10.59 4.03 -7.43
CA ILE A 68 9.59 4.40 -6.42
C ILE A 68 10.16 4.21 -5.01
N SER A 69 9.41 4.65 -3.99
CA SER A 69 9.86 4.57 -2.60
C SER A 69 9.35 3.35 -1.83
N THR A 70 8.15 2.87 -2.17
CA THR A 70 7.40 1.94 -1.32
C THR A 70 6.58 0.94 -2.16
N VAL A 71 6.47 -0.29 -1.69
CA VAL A 71 5.54 -1.31 -2.20
C VAL A 71 4.63 -1.74 -1.04
N PHE A 72 3.32 -1.68 -1.28
CA PHE A 72 2.31 -2.31 -0.43
C PHE A 72 2.05 -3.72 -0.96
N LEU A 73 2.68 -4.70 -0.33
CA LEU A 73 2.71 -6.08 -0.80
C LEU A 73 1.59 -6.87 -0.13
N GLN A 74 0.67 -7.39 -0.94
CA GLN A 74 -0.41 -8.27 -0.50
C GLN A 74 0.16 -9.53 0.16
N THR A 75 -0.39 -9.91 1.31
CA THR A 75 0.05 -11.08 2.10
C THR A 75 -0.86 -12.30 1.94
N TYR A 76 -2.05 -12.07 1.38
CA TYR A 76 -3.14 -13.03 1.30
C TYR A 76 -3.46 -13.38 -0.16
N VAL A 77 -4.32 -14.37 -0.37
CA VAL A 77 -4.93 -14.66 -1.68
C VAL A 77 -6.19 -13.82 -1.87
N THR A 78 -6.33 -13.15 -3.02
CA THR A 78 -7.54 -12.38 -3.35
C THR A 78 -8.76 -13.31 -3.32
N PRO A 79 -9.74 -13.07 -2.42
CA PRO A 79 -10.93 -13.89 -2.36
C PRO A 79 -11.86 -13.56 -3.55
N ALA A 80 -12.79 -14.47 -3.84
CA ALA A 80 -13.89 -14.14 -4.74
C ALA A 80 -14.71 -12.94 -4.20
N ALA A 81 -15.45 -12.27 -5.09
CA ALA A 81 -16.23 -11.10 -4.72
C ALA A 81 -17.16 -11.41 -3.52
N ASN A 82 -17.14 -10.53 -2.52
CA ASN A 82 -17.88 -10.66 -1.25
C ASN A 82 -17.46 -11.83 -0.32
N GLU A 83 -16.44 -12.61 -0.68
CA GLU A 83 -15.92 -13.66 0.19
C GLU A 83 -14.77 -13.17 1.10
N PRO A 84 -14.64 -13.75 2.31
CA PRO A 84 -13.47 -13.52 3.16
C PRO A 84 -12.20 -14.21 2.66
N VAL A 85 -11.06 -13.74 3.14
CA VAL A 85 -9.76 -14.36 2.89
C VAL A 85 -9.67 -15.72 3.58
N ARG A 86 -9.26 -16.74 2.81
CA ARG A 86 -9.10 -18.13 3.25
C ARG A 86 -7.69 -18.68 3.12
N GLU A 87 -6.83 -18.03 2.36
CA GLU A 87 -5.46 -18.48 2.10
C GLU A 87 -4.47 -17.32 2.17
N VAL A 88 -3.22 -17.63 2.53
CA VAL A 88 -2.13 -16.65 2.62
C VAL A 88 -0.83 -17.12 1.96
N TYR A 89 0.10 -16.19 1.80
CA TYR A 89 1.41 -16.40 1.17
C TYR A 89 2.58 -16.47 2.18
N PHE A 90 2.29 -16.71 3.46
CA PHE A 90 3.29 -16.83 4.52
C PHE A 90 2.90 -17.93 5.53
N PRO A 91 3.87 -18.60 6.17
CA PRO A 91 3.61 -19.60 7.21
C PRO A 91 2.84 -19.00 8.38
N ASN A 92 1.76 -19.66 8.77
CA ASN A 92 0.92 -19.26 9.91
C ASN A 92 0.17 -20.47 10.50
N ARG A 93 -0.40 -20.31 11.69
CA ARG A 93 -1.02 -21.38 12.46
C ARG A 93 -2.51 -21.62 12.14
N TRP A 94 -3.18 -20.76 11.38
CA TRP A 94 -4.65 -20.74 11.26
C TRP A 94 -5.22 -20.91 9.86
N LEU A 95 -4.50 -20.47 8.82
CA LEU A 95 -4.95 -20.44 7.44
C LEU A 95 -4.03 -21.29 6.55
N PRO A 96 -4.58 -22.03 5.57
CA PRO A 96 -3.78 -22.66 4.54
C PRO A 96 -2.82 -21.68 3.86
N VAL A 97 -1.62 -22.16 3.57
CA VAL A 97 -0.57 -21.41 2.86
C VAL A 97 -0.58 -21.85 1.41
N ARG A 98 -0.99 -20.97 0.49
CA ARG A 98 -1.00 -21.28 -0.95
C ARG A 98 0.41 -21.59 -1.45
N ALA A 99 1.34 -20.72 -1.09
CA ALA A 99 2.77 -20.88 -1.30
C ALA A 99 3.53 -19.93 -0.36
N ASP A 100 4.65 -20.37 0.22
CA ASP A 100 5.50 -19.52 1.06
C ASP A 100 6.34 -18.58 0.18
N LEU A 101 5.77 -17.42 -0.18
CA LEU A 101 6.33 -16.48 -1.16
C LEU A 101 6.56 -15.08 -0.59
N PHE A 102 5.80 -14.67 0.44
CA PHE A 102 5.81 -13.29 0.91
C PHE A 102 7.21 -12.83 1.33
N ASN A 103 7.91 -13.58 2.19
CA ASN A 103 9.25 -13.20 2.65
C ASN A 103 10.24 -13.03 1.50
N ARG A 104 10.21 -13.97 0.55
CA ARG A 104 11.10 -13.99 -0.60
C ARG A 104 10.90 -12.76 -1.49
N ILE A 105 9.64 -12.48 -1.85
CA ILE A 105 9.30 -11.33 -2.70
C ILE A 105 9.63 -10.03 -1.97
N ALA A 106 9.26 -9.92 -0.70
CA ALA A 106 9.56 -8.76 0.13
C ALA A 106 11.08 -8.48 0.18
N TRP A 107 11.90 -9.51 0.44
CA TRP A 107 13.35 -9.36 0.52
C TRP A 107 13.97 -8.92 -0.81
N GLN A 108 13.53 -9.50 -1.94
CA GLN A 108 14.07 -9.14 -3.24
C GLN A 108 13.69 -7.73 -3.67
N LEU A 109 12.44 -7.29 -3.41
CA LEU A 109 12.04 -5.90 -3.62
C LEU A 109 12.92 -4.93 -2.81
N GLN A 110 13.14 -5.23 -1.53
CA GLN A 110 13.96 -4.39 -0.65
C GLN A 110 15.42 -4.30 -1.11
N THR A 111 16.03 -5.43 -1.44
CA THR A 111 17.48 -5.51 -1.69
C THR A 111 17.88 -5.22 -3.13
N ARG A 112 17.03 -5.52 -4.12
CA ARG A 112 17.32 -5.33 -5.54
C ARG A 112 16.68 -4.09 -6.14
N ALA A 113 15.50 -3.70 -5.66
CA ALA A 113 14.80 -2.50 -6.13
C ALA A 113 14.88 -1.31 -5.15
N GLY A 114 15.39 -1.52 -3.93
CA GLY A 114 15.66 -0.43 -2.98
C GLY A 114 14.40 0.18 -2.33
N VAL A 115 13.25 -0.50 -2.44
CA VAL A 115 11.97 0.00 -1.93
C VAL A 115 11.70 -0.46 -0.50
N ARG A 116 10.94 0.35 0.26
CA ARG A 116 10.35 -0.11 1.52
C ARG A 116 9.15 -1.02 1.21
N VAL A 117 9.01 -2.12 1.93
CA VAL A 117 7.88 -3.04 1.77
C VAL A 117 6.98 -2.94 2.99
N TYR A 118 5.71 -2.66 2.76
CA TYR A 118 4.66 -2.80 3.78
C TYR A 118 3.88 -4.08 3.50
N ALA A 119 3.64 -4.88 4.54
CA ALA A 119 2.76 -6.03 4.46
C ALA A 119 1.30 -5.54 4.50
N SER A 120 0.54 -5.73 3.43
CA SER A 120 -0.87 -5.37 3.37
C SER A 120 -1.72 -6.49 3.99
N MET A 121 -2.42 -6.17 5.08
CA MET A 121 -3.13 -7.14 5.91
C MET A 121 -4.59 -6.72 6.16
N PRO A 122 -5.56 -7.62 5.92
CA PRO A 122 -6.93 -7.44 6.38
C PRO A 122 -6.99 -7.33 7.90
N VAL A 123 -7.84 -6.45 8.42
CA VAL A 123 -8.11 -6.39 9.87
C VAL A 123 -9.10 -7.48 10.26
N THR A 124 -10.24 -7.56 9.58
CA THR A 124 -11.37 -8.44 9.93
C THR A 124 -11.84 -9.36 8.81
N ASN A 125 -11.34 -9.23 7.57
CA ASN A 125 -11.85 -10.00 6.41
C ASN A 125 -11.28 -11.43 6.33
N TRP A 126 -11.33 -12.18 7.43
CA TRP A 126 -10.75 -13.52 7.53
C TRP A 126 -11.83 -14.59 7.65
N ASP A 127 -11.56 -15.79 7.16
CA ASP A 127 -12.37 -16.97 7.40
C ASP A 127 -11.51 -18.12 7.92
N PHE A 128 -11.73 -18.44 9.20
CA PHE A 128 -11.02 -19.50 9.91
C PHE A 128 -11.80 -20.81 9.97
N THR A 129 -12.82 -21.00 9.12
CA THR A 129 -13.66 -22.21 9.11
C THR A 129 -13.09 -23.35 8.29
N GLY A 130 -11.98 -23.13 7.58
CA GLY A 130 -11.29 -24.15 6.78
C GLY A 130 -12.12 -24.60 5.58
N ASP A 131 -12.15 -25.91 5.32
CA ASP A 131 -12.86 -26.53 4.19
C ASP A 131 -14.40 -26.51 4.32
N LYS A 132 -14.94 -25.81 5.31
CA LYS A 132 -16.40 -25.75 5.50
C LYS A 132 -17.04 -24.95 4.35
N PRO A 133 -18.15 -25.47 3.77
CA PRO A 133 -18.78 -24.87 2.60
C PRO A 133 -19.39 -23.48 2.88
N SER A 134 -19.75 -23.17 4.12
CA SER A 134 -20.27 -21.84 4.48
C SER A 134 -19.13 -20.90 4.90
N ALA A 135 -18.79 -19.97 4.01
CA ALA A 135 -17.87 -18.89 4.34
C ALA A 135 -18.38 -18.08 5.53
N LYS A 136 -17.54 -17.96 6.56
CA LYS A 136 -17.88 -17.22 7.77
C LYS A 136 -16.79 -16.21 8.07
N ARG A 137 -17.14 -14.93 7.93
CA ARG A 137 -16.26 -13.84 8.33
C ARG A 137 -15.96 -13.90 9.82
N ALA A 138 -14.71 -13.63 10.17
CA ALA A 138 -14.20 -13.57 11.52
C ALA A 138 -14.98 -12.54 12.35
N GLY A 139 -15.35 -12.94 13.56
CA GLY A 139 -16.03 -12.08 14.52
C GLY A 139 -15.14 -11.72 15.72
N ALA A 140 -15.76 -11.13 16.75
CA ALA A 140 -15.08 -10.84 18.02
C ALA A 140 -14.40 -12.09 18.65
N ASN A 141 -15.03 -13.25 18.51
CA ASN A 141 -14.51 -14.51 19.05
C ASN A 141 -13.26 -15.03 18.31
N ASP A 142 -12.95 -14.47 17.14
CA ASP A 142 -11.78 -14.84 16.34
C ASP A 142 -10.60 -13.86 16.52
N TRP A 143 -10.71 -12.84 17.39
CA TRP A 143 -9.66 -11.83 17.58
C TRP A 143 -8.30 -12.43 17.94
N GLN A 144 -8.27 -13.46 18.79
CA GLN A 144 -7.02 -14.15 19.12
C GLN A 144 -6.38 -14.80 17.89
N LYS A 145 -7.19 -15.38 16.99
CA LYS A 145 -6.69 -15.96 15.73
C LYS A 145 -6.12 -14.89 14.81
N ILE A 146 -6.80 -13.74 14.71
CA ILE A 146 -6.31 -12.59 13.93
C ILE A 146 -4.95 -12.12 14.50
N HIS A 147 -4.83 -11.98 15.83
CA HIS A 147 -3.57 -11.65 16.49
C HIS A 147 -2.45 -12.66 16.17
N ASP A 148 -2.77 -13.96 16.21
CA ASP A 148 -1.81 -15.00 15.88
C ASP A 148 -1.34 -14.94 14.42
N VAL A 149 -2.23 -14.66 13.47
CA VAL A 149 -1.85 -14.48 12.05
C VAL A 149 -0.90 -13.28 11.90
N TYR A 150 -1.17 -12.15 12.56
CA TYR A 150 -0.28 -10.98 12.56
C TYR A 150 1.06 -11.27 13.24
N LYS A 151 1.06 -12.05 14.32
CA LYS A 151 2.28 -12.50 15.01
C LYS A 151 3.11 -13.43 14.12
N ASP A 152 2.48 -14.38 13.43
CA ASP A 152 3.16 -15.35 12.57
C ASP A 152 3.79 -14.67 11.35
N LEU A 153 3.08 -13.71 10.74
CA LEU A 153 3.64 -12.82 9.72
C LEU A 153 4.89 -12.10 10.26
N SER A 154 4.78 -11.49 11.44
CA SER A 154 5.83 -10.65 12.03
C SER A 154 7.06 -11.44 12.46
N ALA A 155 6.89 -12.69 12.89
CA ALA A 155 7.96 -13.54 13.39
C ALA A 155 8.85 -14.09 12.27
N ASN A 156 8.26 -14.41 11.12
CA ASN A 156 8.94 -15.20 10.08
C ASN A 156 9.28 -14.41 8.81
N ASN A 157 8.91 -13.12 8.73
CA ASN A 157 9.05 -12.33 7.51
C ASN A 157 9.76 -10.99 7.78
N VAL A 158 10.47 -10.48 6.77
CA VAL A 158 11.16 -9.18 6.82
C VAL A 158 10.38 -8.14 6.01
N PHE A 159 9.91 -7.10 6.69
CA PHE A 159 9.23 -5.96 6.08
C PHE A 159 9.47 -4.69 6.90
N HIS A 160 9.26 -3.54 6.26
CA HIS A 160 9.49 -2.21 6.85
C HIS A 160 8.23 -1.63 7.53
N GLY A 161 7.05 -2.07 7.10
CA GLY A 161 5.79 -1.59 7.67
C GLY A 161 4.63 -2.57 7.55
N ILE A 162 3.54 -2.27 8.25
CA ILE A 162 2.27 -2.98 8.17
C ILE A 162 1.22 -2.00 7.64
N LEU A 163 0.47 -2.39 6.61
CA LEU A 163 -0.69 -1.65 6.12
C LEU A 163 -1.96 -2.40 6.53
N LEU A 164 -2.77 -1.75 7.36
CA LEU A 164 -4.05 -2.27 7.82
C LEU A 164 -5.12 -1.86 6.81
N LEU A 165 -5.74 -2.84 6.17
CA LEU A 165 -6.69 -2.62 5.09
C LEU A 165 -8.09 -2.32 5.63
N ALA A 166 -8.72 -1.30 5.04
CA ALA A 166 -10.12 -0.97 5.30
C ALA A 166 -11.04 -2.01 4.65
N GLN A 167 -12.22 -2.20 5.25
CA GLN A 167 -13.28 -2.99 4.63
C GLN A 167 -14.25 -2.07 3.89
N LYS A 168 -14.40 -2.28 2.58
CA LYS A 168 -15.24 -1.48 1.68
C LYS A 168 -16.75 -1.58 1.98
N ASP A 169 -17.18 -2.64 2.65
CA ASP A 169 -18.60 -2.98 2.84
C ASP A 169 -19.19 -2.53 4.19
N ARG A 170 -18.47 -1.73 4.99
CA ARG A 170 -18.94 -1.32 6.32
C ARG A 170 -18.49 0.10 6.72
N GLU A 171 -19.35 1.08 6.50
CA GLU A 171 -19.18 2.46 7.01
C GLU A 171 -19.20 2.55 8.55
N GLU A 172 -19.81 1.58 9.24
CA GLU A 172 -20.10 1.63 10.69
C GLU A 172 -18.94 1.11 11.57
N LEU A 173 -17.82 0.68 10.98
CA LEU A 173 -16.88 -0.24 11.63
C LEU A 173 -15.59 0.35 12.20
N GLU A 174 -15.20 1.56 11.81
CA GLU A 174 -13.89 2.11 12.17
C GLU A 174 -13.72 2.25 13.69
N ARG A 175 -14.75 2.74 14.40
CA ARG A 175 -14.72 2.87 15.87
C ARG A 175 -14.76 1.55 16.62
N LYS A 176 -15.48 0.53 16.13
CA LYS A 176 -15.62 -0.77 16.81
C LYS A 176 -14.32 -1.58 16.80
N TYR A 177 -13.46 -1.35 15.82
CA TYR A 177 -12.20 -2.08 15.66
C TYR A 177 -10.96 -1.25 15.95
N ALA A 178 -11.07 0.04 16.31
CA ALA A 178 -9.94 0.86 16.75
C ALA A 178 -9.10 0.20 17.86
N ALA A 179 -9.75 -0.47 18.82
CA ALA A 179 -9.05 -1.23 19.86
C ALA A 179 -8.28 -2.43 19.30
N LEU A 180 -8.89 -3.17 18.36
CA LEU A 180 -8.26 -4.31 17.68
C LEU A 180 -7.07 -3.84 16.85
N THR A 181 -7.18 -2.73 16.14
CA THR A 181 -6.14 -2.28 15.21
C THR A 181 -4.93 -1.76 15.96
N SER A 182 -5.16 -1.03 17.06
CA SER A 182 -4.12 -0.66 18.03
C SER A 182 -3.44 -1.90 18.64
N SER A 183 -4.20 -2.93 19.02
CA SER A 183 -3.62 -4.15 19.58
C SER A 183 -2.81 -4.95 18.55
N LEU A 184 -3.27 -5.04 17.30
CA LEU A 184 -2.55 -5.69 16.20
C LEU A 184 -1.21 -4.98 15.92
N VAL A 185 -1.20 -3.65 15.88
CA VAL A 185 0.05 -2.86 15.76
C VAL A 185 1.02 -3.19 16.89
N LYS A 186 0.54 -3.26 18.13
CA LYS A 186 1.38 -3.64 19.27
C LYS A 186 1.94 -5.06 19.11
N THR A 187 1.15 -6.01 18.64
CA THR A 187 1.62 -7.38 18.34
C THR A 187 2.73 -7.38 17.30
N VAL A 188 2.56 -6.62 16.21
CA VAL A 188 3.58 -6.51 15.16
C VAL A 188 4.87 -5.90 15.72
N LYS A 189 4.79 -4.74 16.39
CA LYS A 189 5.96 -4.05 16.95
C LYS A 189 6.68 -4.88 18.01
N ALA A 190 5.95 -5.56 18.90
CA ALA A 190 6.54 -6.43 19.92
C ALA A 190 7.25 -7.66 19.32
N THR A 191 6.80 -8.15 18.16
CA THR A 191 7.36 -9.35 17.53
C THR A 191 8.49 -9.01 16.55
N ARG A 192 8.31 -8.00 15.71
CA ARG A 192 9.23 -7.63 14.62
C ARG A 192 10.19 -6.51 14.98
N GLY A 193 9.85 -5.70 15.99
CA GLY A 193 10.62 -4.54 16.44
C GLY A 193 9.88 -3.22 16.25
N TYR A 194 10.21 -2.25 17.10
CA TYR A 194 9.54 -0.94 17.16
C TYR A 194 9.88 0.00 15.99
N SER A 195 10.84 -0.38 15.14
CA SER A 195 11.14 0.33 13.89
C SER A 195 10.11 0.09 12.79
N VAL A 196 9.24 -0.92 12.93
CA VAL A 196 8.19 -1.21 11.94
C VAL A 196 7.21 -0.05 11.89
N LYS A 197 7.03 0.48 10.67
CA LYS A 197 6.09 1.57 10.37
C LYS A 197 4.66 1.07 10.28
N THR A 198 3.71 1.90 10.66
CA THR A 198 2.29 1.55 10.64
C THR A 198 1.54 2.40 9.63
N ALA A 199 0.69 1.77 8.84
CA ALA A 199 -0.17 2.43 7.89
C ALA A 199 -1.61 1.98 8.07
N TRP A 200 -2.54 2.92 7.93
CA TRP A 200 -3.98 2.66 7.97
C TRP A 200 -4.60 3.10 6.65
N GLN A 201 -5.31 2.20 5.99
CA GLN A 201 -6.07 2.53 4.80
C GLN A 201 -7.42 3.14 5.21
N ILE A 202 -7.82 4.21 4.52
CA ILE A 202 -9.20 4.69 4.51
C ILE A 202 -9.68 4.74 3.07
N ILE A 203 -10.99 4.59 2.88
CA ILE A 203 -11.62 4.64 1.55
C ILE A 203 -12.35 5.97 1.43
N ALA A 204 -11.99 6.75 0.40
CA ALA A 204 -12.73 7.93 0.00
C ALA A 204 -13.87 7.48 -0.92
N GLU A 205 -15.09 7.82 -0.54
CA GLU A 205 -16.27 7.62 -1.38
C GLU A 205 -16.76 8.97 -1.89
N PRO A 206 -17.28 9.05 -3.13
CA PRO A 206 -17.94 10.26 -3.57
C PRO A 206 -19.24 10.44 -2.81
N GLY A 207 -19.34 11.49 -2.00
CA GLY A 207 -20.61 11.92 -1.42
C GLY A 207 -21.62 12.38 -2.48
N LEU A 208 -22.88 12.57 -2.09
CA LEU A 208 -23.95 13.10 -2.96
C LEU A 208 -23.56 14.44 -3.62
N ASN A 209 -22.75 15.25 -2.91
CA ASN A 209 -22.15 16.49 -3.41
C ASN A 209 -20.62 16.41 -3.27
N PRO A 210 -19.89 15.99 -4.32
CA PRO A 210 -18.44 15.76 -4.27
C PRO A 210 -17.58 16.98 -3.91
N GLY A 211 -18.14 18.20 -3.98
CA GLY A 211 -17.44 19.46 -3.68
C GLY A 211 -17.47 19.91 -2.20
N THR A 212 -18.23 19.23 -1.34
CA THR A 212 -18.47 19.66 0.06
C THR A 212 -18.23 18.54 1.08
N ASP A 213 -17.48 17.50 0.70
CA ASP A 213 -17.35 16.28 1.49
C ASP A 213 -16.43 16.49 2.72
N ALA A 214 -17.00 17.01 3.81
CA ALA A 214 -16.33 17.16 5.10
C ALA A 214 -15.95 15.80 5.72
N THR A 215 -16.64 14.73 5.31
CA THR A 215 -16.52 13.37 5.86
C THR A 215 -15.11 12.81 5.71
N LEU A 216 -14.42 13.07 4.57
CA LEU A 216 -13.05 12.58 4.39
C LEU A 216 -12.08 13.26 5.38
N SER A 217 -12.22 14.56 5.59
CA SER A 217 -11.35 15.29 6.52
C SER A 217 -11.55 14.82 7.96
N GLU A 218 -12.78 14.49 8.36
CA GLU A 218 -13.07 13.87 9.66
C GLU A 218 -12.43 12.49 9.80
N LYS A 219 -12.61 11.60 8.81
CA LYS A 219 -11.98 10.27 8.78
C LYS A 219 -10.46 10.35 8.86
N ILE A 220 -9.84 11.29 8.14
CA ILE A 220 -8.39 11.51 8.21
C ILE A 220 -7.98 11.90 9.63
N ASN A 221 -8.66 12.87 10.24
CA ASN A 221 -8.35 13.37 11.57
C ASN A 221 -8.49 12.30 12.67
N GLU A 222 -9.38 11.32 12.49
CA GLU A 222 -9.56 10.21 13.43
C GLU A 222 -8.32 9.30 13.49
N VAL A 223 -7.63 9.07 12.36
CA VAL A 223 -6.56 8.05 12.29
C VAL A 223 -5.15 8.62 12.11
N VAL A 224 -4.99 9.83 11.56
CA VAL A 224 -3.68 10.38 11.19
C VAL A 224 -2.72 10.59 12.38
N GLY A 225 -3.26 10.70 13.59
CA GLY A 225 -2.50 10.77 14.84
C GLY A 225 -1.81 9.45 15.20
N ASP A 226 -2.47 8.32 14.96
CA ASP A 226 -2.14 7.02 15.54
C ASP A 226 -1.20 6.17 14.67
N TYR A 227 -1.09 6.50 13.39
CA TYR A 227 -0.29 5.76 12.42
C TYR A 227 0.84 6.62 11.84
N ASP A 228 1.91 5.96 11.35
CA ASP A 228 2.98 6.65 10.61
C ASP A 228 2.49 7.14 9.22
N LEU A 229 1.48 6.47 8.65
CA LEU A 229 0.90 6.78 7.34
C LEU A 229 -0.61 6.51 7.30
N THR A 230 -1.38 7.41 6.72
CA THR A 230 -2.78 7.22 6.33
C THR A 230 -2.85 7.14 4.81
N VAL A 231 -3.32 6.00 4.31
CA VAL A 231 -3.45 5.72 2.88
C VAL A 231 -4.89 5.99 2.46
N VAL A 232 -5.12 7.12 1.81
CA VAL A 232 -6.42 7.53 1.30
C VAL A 232 -6.64 6.87 -0.06
N THR A 233 -7.44 5.81 -0.09
CA THR A 233 -7.76 5.09 -1.33
C THR A 233 -8.87 5.80 -2.07
N VAL A 234 -8.65 6.10 -3.33
CA VAL A 234 -9.57 6.81 -4.21
C VAL A 234 -9.77 5.99 -5.48
N ASP A 235 -11.02 5.74 -5.83
CA ASP A 235 -11.40 5.04 -7.06
C ASP A 235 -12.08 6.02 -8.04
N PRO A 236 -11.32 6.64 -8.96
CA PRO A 236 -11.87 7.54 -9.97
C PRO A 236 -12.81 6.84 -10.97
N HIS A 237 -12.86 5.51 -10.98
CA HIS A 237 -13.62 4.71 -11.94
C HIS A 237 -14.92 4.17 -11.36
N THR A 238 -15.29 4.62 -10.17
CA THR A 238 -16.58 4.31 -9.57
C THR A 238 -17.74 4.62 -10.52
N HIS A 239 -18.64 3.65 -10.68
CA HIS A 239 -19.86 3.79 -11.49
C HIS A 239 -20.81 4.88 -10.98
N LYS A 240 -20.55 5.43 -9.79
CA LYS A 240 -21.34 6.51 -9.18
C LYS A 240 -21.16 7.86 -9.89
N LEU A 241 -20.10 8.05 -10.69
CA LEU A 241 -19.76 9.34 -11.30
C LEU A 241 -19.51 9.22 -12.81
N SER A 242 -19.90 10.24 -13.58
CA SER A 242 -19.39 10.43 -14.93
C SER A 242 -17.91 10.84 -14.92
N LYS A 243 -17.22 10.75 -16.06
CA LYS A 243 -15.80 11.15 -16.18
C LYS A 243 -15.54 12.58 -15.69
N LYS A 244 -16.38 13.53 -16.08
CA LYS A 244 -16.25 14.94 -15.69
C LYS A 244 -16.44 15.13 -14.18
N GLU A 245 -17.40 14.41 -13.60
CA GLU A 245 -17.65 14.44 -12.15
C GLU A 245 -16.51 13.78 -11.37
N SER A 246 -15.93 12.70 -11.90
CA SER A 246 -14.77 12.03 -11.32
C SER A 246 -13.54 12.94 -11.27
N GLU A 247 -13.22 13.66 -12.36
CA GLU A 247 -12.13 14.63 -12.38
C GLU A 247 -12.35 15.77 -11.37
N ALA A 248 -13.57 16.29 -11.28
CA ALA A 248 -13.93 17.34 -10.32
C ALA A 248 -13.83 16.84 -8.87
N TRP A 249 -14.30 15.62 -8.61
CA TRP A 249 -14.20 14.98 -7.30
C TRP A 249 -12.76 14.72 -6.90
N LEU A 250 -11.94 14.14 -7.79
CA LEU A 250 -10.53 13.90 -7.54
C LEU A 250 -9.79 15.20 -7.23
N LYS A 251 -10.15 16.31 -7.89
CA LYS A 251 -9.62 17.64 -7.57
C LYS A 251 -10.00 18.08 -6.15
N THR A 252 -11.24 17.89 -5.72
CA THR A 252 -11.67 18.19 -4.34
C THR A 252 -10.86 17.38 -3.32
N ILE A 253 -10.75 16.06 -3.52
CA ILE A 253 -10.00 15.16 -2.63
C ILE A 253 -8.52 15.56 -2.58
N SER A 254 -7.94 15.88 -3.74
CA SER A 254 -6.55 16.35 -3.84
C SER A 254 -6.33 17.61 -3.01
N ASN A 255 -7.23 18.60 -3.13
CA ASN A 255 -7.12 19.84 -2.37
C ASN A 255 -7.26 19.61 -0.86
N GLN A 256 -8.21 18.78 -0.43
CA GLN A 256 -8.38 18.45 0.99
C GLN A 256 -7.12 17.78 1.56
N VAL A 257 -6.57 16.79 0.86
CA VAL A 257 -5.36 16.07 1.30
C VAL A 257 -4.13 17.00 1.27
N ALA A 258 -3.95 17.82 0.23
CA ALA A 258 -2.79 18.70 0.10
C ALA A 258 -2.73 19.78 1.19
N HIS A 259 -3.88 20.35 1.57
CA HIS A 259 -3.97 21.41 2.57
C HIS A 259 -4.06 20.90 4.01
N HIS A 260 -4.18 19.58 4.21
CA HIS A 260 -4.19 19.00 5.55
C HIS A 260 -2.82 19.21 6.24
N PRO A 261 -2.75 19.55 7.54
CA PRO A 261 -1.47 19.80 8.24
C PRO A 261 -0.49 18.61 8.18
N ALA A 262 -0.99 17.40 8.05
CA ALA A 262 -0.22 16.17 7.97
C ALA A 262 0.17 15.74 6.53
N SER A 263 -0.17 16.53 5.51
CA SER A 263 -0.06 16.18 4.09
C SER A 263 1.37 15.84 3.64
N GLN A 264 2.35 16.50 4.26
CA GLN A 264 3.76 16.39 3.86
C GLN A 264 4.39 15.04 4.21
N SER A 265 3.94 14.39 5.27
CA SER A 265 4.64 13.23 5.86
C SER A 265 3.76 12.02 6.13
N LYS A 266 2.48 12.24 6.43
CA LYS A 266 1.59 11.18 6.94
C LYS A 266 0.42 10.85 6.03
N LEU A 267 0.15 11.61 4.97
CA LEU A 267 -0.93 11.29 4.04
C LEU A 267 -0.36 10.82 2.71
N LEU A 268 -0.99 9.80 2.13
CA LEU A 268 -0.72 9.33 0.78
C LEU A 268 -2.06 9.05 0.07
N ILE A 269 -2.25 9.55 -1.14
CA ILE A 269 -3.38 9.17 -1.99
C ILE A 269 -3.02 7.92 -2.79
N GLN A 270 -3.79 6.84 -2.66
CA GLN A 270 -3.67 5.65 -3.49
C GLN A 270 -4.81 5.64 -4.52
N LEU A 271 -4.45 5.71 -5.80
CA LEU A 271 -5.39 5.65 -6.91
C LEU A 271 -5.67 4.19 -7.28
N GLU A 272 -6.93 3.78 -7.33
CA GLU A 272 -7.30 2.50 -7.95
C GLU A 272 -7.30 2.64 -9.47
N MET A 273 -6.70 1.67 -10.15
CA MET A 273 -6.78 1.56 -11.60
C MET A 273 -8.13 0.99 -12.03
N PRO A 274 -8.60 1.29 -13.26
CA PRO A 274 -9.79 0.64 -13.79
C PRO A 274 -9.50 -0.86 -13.93
N ASN A 275 -10.53 -1.69 -13.70
CA ASN A 275 -10.38 -3.13 -13.86
C ASN A 275 -10.15 -3.46 -15.34
N VAL A 276 -9.03 -4.12 -15.64
CA VAL A 276 -8.68 -4.58 -16.99
C VAL A 276 -8.75 -6.10 -16.98
N ALA A 277 -9.45 -6.69 -17.95
CA ALA A 277 -9.54 -8.13 -18.05
C ALA A 277 -8.17 -8.76 -18.37
N ASP A 278 -7.93 -9.97 -17.87
CA ASP A 278 -6.68 -10.68 -18.09
C ASP A 278 -6.41 -10.88 -19.59
N GLY A 279 -5.20 -10.49 -20.03
CA GLY A 279 -4.78 -10.61 -21.42
C GLY A 279 -5.15 -9.41 -22.33
N GLU A 280 -5.92 -8.45 -21.83
CA GLU A 280 -6.19 -7.21 -22.57
C GLU A 280 -5.03 -6.21 -22.50
N ASN A 281 -4.97 -5.31 -23.49
CA ASN A 281 -4.02 -4.22 -23.49
C ASN A 281 -4.34 -3.20 -22.39
N ASN A 282 -3.60 -3.29 -21.28
CA ASN A 282 -3.77 -2.42 -20.10
C ASN A 282 -3.16 -1.02 -20.25
N LEU A 283 -2.51 -0.68 -21.37
CA LEU A 283 -1.83 0.63 -21.51
C LEU A 283 -2.78 1.81 -21.35
N ALA A 284 -4.04 1.70 -21.79
CA ALA A 284 -5.04 2.76 -21.62
C ALA A 284 -5.31 3.05 -20.13
N ALA A 285 -5.38 2.02 -19.29
CA ALA A 285 -5.53 2.17 -17.84
C ALA A 285 -4.31 2.87 -17.21
N PHE A 286 -3.10 2.59 -17.73
CA PHE A 286 -1.88 3.26 -17.28
C PHE A 286 -1.80 4.73 -17.70
N TYR A 287 -2.25 5.09 -18.91
CA TYR A 287 -2.40 6.49 -19.29
C TYR A 287 -3.41 7.21 -18.40
N ASP A 288 -4.53 6.56 -18.09
CA ASP A 288 -5.56 7.15 -17.26
C ASP A 288 -5.06 7.45 -15.84
N VAL A 289 -4.48 6.46 -15.15
CA VAL A 289 -3.92 6.68 -13.81
C VAL A 289 -2.78 7.71 -13.81
N THR A 290 -2.00 7.78 -14.89
CA THR A 290 -0.95 8.80 -15.06
C THR A 290 -1.53 10.21 -15.18
N ASN A 291 -2.68 10.38 -15.85
CA ASN A 291 -3.39 11.65 -15.89
C ASN A 291 -3.92 12.04 -14.51
N SER A 292 -4.43 11.07 -13.75
CA SER A 292 -4.83 11.29 -12.35
C SER A 292 -3.63 11.70 -11.49
N MET A 293 -2.47 11.06 -11.62
CA MET A 293 -1.23 11.46 -10.92
C MET A 293 -0.83 12.90 -11.23
N ARG A 294 -0.90 13.32 -12.50
CA ARG A 294 -0.64 14.70 -12.90
C ARG A 294 -1.62 15.66 -12.24
N LEU A 295 -2.90 15.30 -12.15
CA LEU A 295 -3.89 16.10 -11.43
C LEU A 295 -3.54 16.22 -9.94
N LEU A 296 -3.14 15.12 -9.29
CA LEU A 296 -2.70 15.14 -7.89
C LEU A 296 -1.53 16.12 -7.69
N GLN A 297 -0.49 16.04 -8.53
CA GLN A 297 0.67 16.94 -8.48
C GLN A 297 0.28 18.41 -8.65
N LEU A 298 -0.55 18.72 -9.65
CA LEU A 298 -0.99 20.09 -9.94
C LEU A 298 -1.85 20.69 -8.82
N ASN A 299 -2.45 19.86 -7.97
CA ASN A 299 -3.21 20.29 -6.78
C ASN A 299 -2.38 20.18 -5.49
N GLY A 300 -1.05 20.02 -5.59
CA GLY A 300 -0.14 20.07 -4.44
C GLY A 300 -0.05 18.77 -3.62
N VAL A 301 -0.61 17.67 -4.10
CA VAL A 301 -0.47 16.37 -3.43
C VAL A 301 0.95 15.86 -3.64
N ARG A 302 1.69 15.78 -2.53
CA ARG A 302 3.09 15.35 -2.55
C ARG A 302 3.24 13.84 -2.65
N ASN A 303 2.46 13.11 -1.87
CA ASN A 303 2.59 11.67 -1.66
C ASN A 303 1.43 10.94 -2.31
N TYR A 304 1.72 10.07 -3.26
CA TYR A 304 0.68 9.29 -3.93
C TYR A 304 1.22 7.99 -4.51
N GLY A 305 0.29 7.09 -4.80
CA GLY A 305 0.53 5.76 -5.32
C GLY A 305 -0.62 5.27 -6.17
N TYR A 306 -0.49 4.07 -6.70
CA TYR A 306 -1.58 3.42 -7.40
C TYR A 306 -1.68 1.93 -7.09
N SER A 307 -2.87 1.39 -7.30
CA SER A 307 -3.20 -0.02 -7.15
C SER A 307 -3.63 -0.59 -8.52
N PRO A 308 -2.84 -1.50 -9.11
CA PRO A 308 -3.16 -2.12 -10.40
C PRO A 308 -4.22 -3.22 -10.31
N GLY A 309 -4.73 -3.53 -9.11
CA GLY A 309 -5.57 -4.69 -8.89
C GLY A 309 -4.82 -6.00 -9.23
N SER A 310 -5.43 -6.84 -10.06
CA SER A 310 -4.82 -8.06 -10.60
C SER A 310 -3.89 -7.82 -11.79
N THR A 311 -3.85 -6.59 -12.33
CA THR A 311 -3.09 -6.26 -13.53
C THR A 311 -1.59 -6.44 -13.31
N VAL A 312 -0.93 -7.14 -14.24
CA VAL A 312 0.52 -7.33 -14.21
C VAL A 312 1.23 -6.03 -14.60
N ILE A 313 2.21 -5.63 -13.78
CA ILE A 313 3.12 -4.54 -14.11
C ILE A 313 4.21 -5.07 -15.04
N ASP A 314 4.25 -4.56 -16.27
CA ASP A 314 5.21 -4.92 -17.31
C ASP A 314 6.06 -3.72 -17.78
N ALA A 315 7.18 -4.02 -18.45
CA ALA A 315 8.18 -3.03 -18.81
C ALA A 315 7.67 -1.91 -19.74
N ARG A 316 6.62 -2.16 -20.53
CA ARG A 316 6.05 -1.16 -21.47
C ARG A 316 5.36 -0.01 -20.75
N GLN A 317 4.98 -0.23 -19.48
CA GLN A 317 4.24 0.73 -18.68
C GLN A 317 5.19 1.67 -17.91
N VAL A 318 6.44 1.25 -17.66
CA VAL A 318 7.43 2.06 -16.93
C VAL A 318 7.63 3.42 -17.60
N PRO A 319 7.85 3.54 -18.93
CA PRO A 319 8.00 4.85 -19.58
C PRO A 319 6.76 5.73 -19.53
N ILE A 320 5.57 5.15 -19.34
CA ILE A 320 4.30 5.89 -19.24
C ILE A 320 4.16 6.53 -17.85
N ILE A 321 4.44 5.75 -16.82
CA ILE A 321 4.19 6.13 -15.42
C ILE A 321 5.34 6.97 -14.85
N ALA A 322 6.58 6.54 -15.09
CA ALA A 322 7.76 7.07 -14.42
C ALA A 322 7.91 8.61 -14.51
N PRO A 323 7.60 9.29 -15.63
CA PRO A 323 7.67 10.76 -15.71
C PRO A 323 6.84 11.51 -14.65
N ASN A 324 5.70 10.93 -14.23
CA ASN A 324 4.81 11.54 -13.24
C ASN A 324 4.87 10.82 -11.89
N PHE A 325 5.79 9.87 -11.71
CA PHE A 325 5.76 8.97 -10.57
C PHE A 325 7.12 8.70 -9.95
N SER A 326 8.19 8.56 -10.71
CA SER A 326 9.53 8.32 -10.15
C SER A 326 9.98 9.48 -9.25
N ILE A 327 10.70 9.17 -8.17
CA ILE A 327 11.30 10.20 -7.30
C ILE A 327 12.60 10.78 -7.87
N ASN A 328 13.17 10.15 -8.91
CA ASN A 328 14.46 10.49 -9.51
C ASN A 328 14.39 10.56 -11.04
N TRP A 329 13.21 10.87 -11.60
CA TRP A 329 13.04 10.90 -13.04
C TRP A 329 13.90 11.98 -13.70
N TYR A 330 14.66 11.59 -14.72
CA TYR A 330 15.38 12.50 -15.61
C TYR A 330 15.15 12.07 -17.07
N PRO A 331 14.76 12.99 -17.98
CA PRO A 331 14.46 12.67 -19.38
C PRO A 331 15.61 12.01 -20.15
N GLU A 332 16.86 12.21 -19.74
CA GLU A 332 18.06 11.66 -20.40
C GLU A 332 18.40 10.21 -20.00
N ASN A 333 17.67 9.63 -19.03
CA ASN A 333 17.84 8.24 -18.59
C ASN A 333 16.84 7.26 -19.25
N ALA A 334 16.05 7.72 -20.24
CA ALA A 334 14.95 6.98 -20.86
C ALA A 334 15.34 6.31 -22.19
#